data_AF-A0A532AJ01-F1
#
_entry.id   AF-A0A532AJ01-F1
#
_cell.length_a   1.000
_cell.length_b   1.000
_cell.length_c   1.000
_cell.angle_alpha   90.00
_cell.angle_beta   90.00
_cell.angle_gamma   90.00
#
_symmetry.space_group_name_H-M   'P 1'
#
loop_
_entity.id
_entity.type
_entity.pdbx_description
1 polymer ?
#
loop_
_entity_poly.entity_id
_entity_poly.type
_entity_poly.pdbx_seq_one_letter_code
_entity_poly.pdbx_strand_id
1 'polypeptide(L)'
;FTALLALTIAMELAMPLIVRYLVAPGFADTPGKFEMTVGLATIMFPYLICMSLGAMMAGMLNSLRRYFAAAVAPVFLNIILIGVLAYAWYQGSDARTVGFALAWGVLAAGLVQ
;
A
#
# COMPACT_ATOMS: atom_id res chain seq x y z
N PHE A 1 -8.42 7.04 -15.49
CA PHE A 1 -8.65 7.45 -14.08
C PHE A 1 -9.96 6.86 -13.53
N THR A 2 -11.12 7.14 -14.17
CA THR A 2 -12.43 6.63 -13.74
C THR A 2 -12.52 5.10 -13.65
N ALA A 3 -11.89 4.38 -14.59
CA ALA A 3 -11.82 2.91 -14.55
C ALA A 3 -11.00 2.37 -13.37
N LEU A 4 -9.90 3.04 -13.01
CA LEU A 4 -9.08 2.68 -11.85
C LEU A 4 -9.82 2.95 -10.54
N LEU A 5 -10.48 4.10 -10.43
CA LEU A 5 -11.31 4.44 -9.28
C LEU A 5 -12.45 3.44 -9.08
N ALA A 6 -13.17 3.09 -10.14
CA ALA A 6 -14.22 2.09 -10.10
C ALA A 6 -13.68 0.70 -9.72
N LEU A 7 -12.51 0.32 -10.25
CA LEU A 7 -11.85 -0.93 -9.91
C LEU A 7 -11.41 -0.97 -8.44
N THR A 8 -10.83 0.12 -7.92
CA THR A 8 -10.41 0.21 -6.52
C THR A 8 -11.61 0.14 -5.58
N ILE A 9 -12.70 0.86 -5.86
CA ILE A 9 -13.93 0.80 -5.07
C ILE A 9 -14.54 -0.62 -5.11
N ALA A 10 -14.60 -1.24 -6.29
CA ALA A 10 -15.10 -2.60 -6.44
C ALA A 10 -14.25 -3.60 -5.64
N MET A 11 -12.93 -3.42 -5.64
CA MET A 11 -12.00 -4.27 -4.90
C MET A 11 -12.04 -4.01 -3.38
N GLU A 12 -12.23 -2.77 -2.93
CA GLU A 12 -12.45 -2.43 -1.51
C GLU A 12 -13.75 -3.05 -0.98
N LEU A 13 -14.82 -3.05 -1.78
CA LEU A 13 -16.07 -3.73 -1.43
C LEU A 13 -15.92 -5.25 -1.44
N ALA A 14 -15.17 -5.80 -2.41
CA ALA A 14 -14.90 -7.23 -2.51
C ALA A 14 -13.78 -7.70 -1.54
N MET A 15 -13.17 -6.79 -0.82
CA MET A 15 -11.99 -7.02 0.01
C MET A 15 -12.14 -8.05 1.12
N PRO A 16 -13.23 -8.04 1.93
CA PRO A 16 -13.45 -9.11 2.92
C PRO A 16 -13.64 -10.48 2.26
N LEU A 17 -14.16 -10.55 1.02
CA LEU A 17 -14.28 -11.79 0.24
C LEU A 17 -12.91 -12.22 -0.32
N ILE A 18 -12.12 -11.30 -0.87
CA ILE A 18 -10.79 -11.58 -1.44
C ILE A 18 -9.81 -12.04 -0.36
N VAL A 19 -9.82 -11.39 0.81
CA VAL A 19 -8.96 -11.81 1.94
C VAL A 19 -9.37 -13.20 2.43
N ARG A 20 -10.68 -13.47 2.52
CA ARG A 20 -11.21 -14.75 2.99
C ARG A 20 -10.98 -15.92 2.02
N TYR A 21 -11.03 -15.70 0.72
CA TYR A 21 -10.98 -16.79 -0.26
C TYR A 21 -9.67 -16.87 -1.06
N LEU A 22 -8.96 -15.77 -1.26
CA LEU A 22 -7.83 -15.70 -2.21
C LEU A 22 -6.48 -15.44 -1.55
N VAL A 23 -6.40 -14.45 -0.65
CA VAL A 23 -5.12 -14.03 -0.06
C VAL A 23 -4.73 -14.93 1.11
N ALA A 24 -5.72 -15.36 1.89
CA ALA A 24 -5.51 -15.97 3.19
C ALA A 24 -6.63 -16.96 3.57
N PRO A 25 -6.94 -17.99 2.75
CA PRO A 25 -8.00 -18.95 3.09
C PRO A 25 -7.76 -19.71 4.42
N GLY A 26 -6.50 -19.86 4.85
CA GLY A 26 -6.12 -20.47 6.13
C GLY A 26 -6.17 -19.54 7.35
N PHE A 27 -6.50 -18.25 7.18
CA PHE A 27 -6.66 -17.32 8.31
C PHE A 27 -8.09 -17.29 8.87
N ALA A 28 -9.04 -17.94 8.19
CA ALA A 28 -10.42 -18.07 8.65
C ALA A 28 -10.54 -18.87 9.96
N ASP A 29 -9.59 -19.77 10.23
CA ASP A 29 -9.58 -20.63 11.41
C ASP A 29 -8.94 -20.00 12.66
N THR A 30 -8.27 -18.84 12.54
CA THR A 30 -7.62 -18.17 13.69
C THR A 30 -8.31 -16.84 14.03
N PRO A 31 -9.14 -16.78 15.09
CA PRO A 31 -9.80 -15.55 15.51
C PRO A 31 -8.77 -14.45 15.84
N GLY A 32 -8.93 -13.26 15.26
CA GLY A 32 -8.09 -12.08 15.48
C GLY A 32 -7.02 -11.78 14.44
N LYS A 33 -6.60 -12.75 13.60
CA LYS A 33 -5.69 -12.47 12.47
C LYS A 33 -6.44 -12.07 11.20
N PHE A 34 -7.62 -12.63 10.96
CA PHE A 34 -8.46 -12.30 9.80
C PHE A 34 -8.89 -10.82 9.79
N GLU A 35 -9.47 -10.32 10.88
CA GLU A 35 -9.89 -8.91 11.01
C GLU A 35 -8.72 -7.94 10.82
N MET A 36 -7.56 -8.34 11.29
CA MET A 36 -6.32 -7.58 11.21
C MET A 36 -5.79 -7.49 9.76
N THR A 37 -5.79 -8.62 9.05
CA THR A 37 -5.42 -8.64 7.62
C THR A 37 -6.42 -7.83 6.79
N VAL A 38 -7.71 -7.91 7.10
CA VAL A 38 -8.74 -7.09 6.43
C VAL A 38 -8.47 -5.61 6.68
N GLY A 39 -8.26 -5.19 7.93
CA GLY A 39 -7.98 -3.78 8.25
C GLY A 39 -6.70 -3.24 7.59
N LEU A 40 -5.61 -4.01 7.62
CA LEU A 40 -4.35 -3.64 6.95
C LEU A 40 -4.54 -3.51 5.44
N ALA A 41 -5.18 -4.50 4.84
CA ALA A 41 -5.42 -4.49 3.41
C ALA A 41 -6.28 -3.27 3.05
N THR A 42 -7.37 -3.00 3.78
CA THR A 42 -8.26 -1.84 3.52
C THR A 42 -7.51 -0.52 3.59
N ILE A 43 -6.53 -0.37 4.48
CA ILE A 43 -5.68 0.83 4.53
C ILE A 43 -4.72 0.88 3.33
N MET A 44 -4.17 -0.26 2.90
CA MET A 44 -3.21 -0.32 1.79
C MET A 44 -3.87 -0.25 0.40
N PHE A 45 -5.17 -0.48 0.27
CA PHE A 45 -5.83 -0.49 -1.04
C PHE A 45 -5.94 0.87 -1.72
N PRO A 46 -6.30 1.96 -1.02
CA PRO A 46 -6.30 3.31 -1.58
C PRO A 46 -4.95 3.67 -2.23
N TYR A 47 -3.84 3.16 -1.69
CA TYR A 47 -2.50 3.39 -2.22
C TYR A 47 -2.34 2.89 -3.68
N LEU A 48 -3.07 1.86 -4.12
CA LEU A 48 -3.01 1.39 -5.51
C LEU A 48 -3.39 2.47 -6.53
N ILE A 49 -4.31 3.38 -6.18
CA ILE A 49 -4.69 4.50 -7.06
C ILE A 49 -3.50 5.44 -7.23
N CYS A 50 -2.88 5.84 -6.11
CA CYS A 50 -1.70 6.68 -6.08
C CYS A 50 -0.55 6.05 -6.87
N MET A 51 -0.26 4.76 -6.62
CA MET A 51 0.79 4.01 -7.30
C MET A 51 0.54 3.92 -8.81
N SER A 52 -0.71 3.68 -9.24
CA SER A 52 -1.06 3.60 -10.66
C SER A 52 -0.91 4.95 -11.36
N LEU A 53 -1.30 6.05 -10.69
CA LEU A 53 -1.10 7.41 -11.21
C LEU A 53 0.39 7.75 -11.32
N GLY A 54 1.17 7.44 -10.28
CA GLY A 54 2.62 7.62 -10.27
C GLY A 54 3.30 6.81 -11.37
N ALA A 55 2.90 5.55 -11.59
CA ALA A 55 3.40 4.71 -12.68
C ALA A 55 3.04 5.26 -14.07
N MET A 56 1.83 5.81 -14.24
CA MET A 56 1.41 6.46 -15.48
C MET A 56 2.22 7.74 -15.76
N MET A 57 2.44 8.58 -14.75
CA MET A 57 3.30 9.76 -14.85
C MET A 57 4.74 9.36 -15.16
N ALA A 58 5.29 8.38 -14.43
CA ALA A 58 6.61 7.81 -14.70
C ALA A 58 6.73 7.32 -16.15
N GLY A 59 5.71 6.61 -16.67
CA GLY A 59 5.64 6.17 -18.07
C GLY A 59 5.62 7.33 -19.07
N MET A 60 4.86 8.40 -18.79
CA MET A 60 4.86 9.62 -19.61
C MET A 60 6.23 10.32 -19.62
N LEU A 61 6.86 10.49 -18.45
CA LEU A 61 8.21 11.07 -18.35
C LEU A 61 9.26 10.19 -19.05
N ASN A 62 9.09 8.87 -18.99
CA ASN A 62 9.92 7.91 -19.71
C ASN A 62 9.85 8.14 -21.24
N SER A 63 8.65 8.36 -21.76
CA SER A 63 8.43 8.72 -23.17
C SER A 63 9.04 10.08 -23.56
N LEU A 64 9.16 11.00 -22.61
CA LEU A 64 9.82 12.30 -22.78
C LEU A 64 11.35 12.24 -22.59
N ARG A 65 11.93 11.03 -22.50
CA ARG A 65 13.34 10.76 -22.17
C ARG A 65 13.80 11.37 -20.83
N ARG A 66 12.89 11.71 -19.92
CA ARG A 66 13.19 12.18 -18.56
C ARG A 66 13.20 11.00 -17.57
N TYR A 67 14.08 10.05 -17.82
CA TYR A 67 14.23 8.80 -17.05
C TYR A 67 14.52 9.02 -15.57
N PHE A 68 15.29 10.06 -15.23
CA PHE A 68 15.72 10.33 -13.86
C PHE A 68 14.54 10.67 -12.93
N ALA A 69 13.64 11.54 -13.38
CA ALA A 69 12.48 11.93 -12.57
C ALA A 69 11.50 10.76 -12.37
N ALA A 70 11.34 9.89 -13.36
CA ALA A 70 10.53 8.67 -13.25
C ALA A 70 11.15 7.62 -12.29
N ALA A 71 12.49 7.54 -12.22
CA ALA A 71 13.20 6.59 -11.37
C ALA A 71 13.27 7.02 -9.89
N VAL A 72 13.14 8.32 -9.59
CA VAL A 72 13.20 8.83 -8.21
C VAL A 72 11.92 8.53 -7.41
N ALA A 73 10.76 8.39 -8.06
CA ALA A 73 9.51 8.06 -7.39
C ALA A 73 9.66 6.88 -6.39
N PRO A 74 10.03 5.64 -6.78
CA PRO A 74 10.16 4.49 -5.87
C PRO A 74 11.15 4.69 -4.72
N VAL A 75 12.07 5.64 -4.81
CA VAL A 75 13.03 5.95 -3.74
C VAL A 75 12.33 6.55 -2.53
N PHE A 76 11.35 7.44 -2.73
CA PHE A 76 10.60 8.06 -1.63
C PHE A 76 9.83 7.03 -0.81
N LEU A 77 9.24 6.03 -1.46
CA LEU A 77 8.54 4.92 -0.79
C LEU A 77 9.50 4.15 0.12
N ASN A 78 10.67 3.77 -0.40
CA ASN A 78 11.67 3.06 0.40
C ASN A 78 12.16 3.90 1.58
N ILE A 79 12.41 5.20 1.39
CA ILE A 79 12.83 6.10 2.47
C ILE A 79 11.76 6.17 3.57
N ILE A 80 10.49 6.31 3.21
CA ILE A 80 9.39 6.39 4.17
C ILE A 80 9.24 5.06 4.93
N LEU A 81 9.30 3.91 4.24
CA LEU A 81 9.23 2.60 4.89
C LEU A 81 10.40 2.38 5.86
N ILE A 82 11.63 2.68 5.44
CA ILE A 82 12.82 2.56 6.29
C ILE A 82 12.69 3.50 7.50
N GLY A 83 12.19 4.73 7.30
CA GLY A 83 11.94 5.68 8.39
C GLY A 83 10.91 5.18 9.39
N VAL A 84 9.79 4.62 8.93
CA VAL A 84 8.77 4.01 9.77
C VAL A 84 9.34 2.83 10.55
N LEU A 85 10.13 1.97 9.90
CA LEU A 85 10.73 0.79 10.53
C LEU A 85 11.80 1.19 11.56
N ALA A 86 12.62 2.19 11.27
CA ALA A 86 13.61 2.73 12.19
C ALA A 86 12.95 3.37 13.41
N TYR A 87 11.87 4.13 13.21
CA TYR A 87 11.08 4.71 14.30
C TYR A 87 10.41 3.64 15.16
N ALA A 88 9.82 2.62 14.54
CA ALA A 88 9.21 1.49 15.22
C ALA A 88 10.23 0.67 16.03
N TRP A 89 11.44 0.49 15.49
CA TRP A 89 12.54 -0.20 16.18
C TRP A 89 13.02 0.61 17.38
N TYR A 90 13.17 1.94 17.23
CA TYR A 90 13.56 2.82 18.34
C TYR A 90 12.53 2.84 19.48
N GLN A 91 11.25 2.78 19.15
CA GLN A 91 10.16 2.74 20.14
C GLN A 91 9.91 1.36 20.74
N GLY A 92 10.57 0.29 20.26
CA GLY A 92 10.30 -1.08 20.71
C GLY A 92 8.84 -1.52 20.50
N SER A 93 8.21 -1.04 19.43
CA SER A 93 6.78 -1.22 19.19
C SER A 93 6.42 -2.66 18.79
N ASP A 94 5.27 -3.13 19.28
CA ASP A 94 4.76 -4.46 18.98
C ASP A 94 4.48 -4.64 17.47
N ALA A 95 4.67 -5.85 16.94
CA ALA A 95 4.63 -6.15 15.49
C ALA A 95 3.31 -5.71 14.83
N ARG A 96 2.22 -5.73 15.60
CA ARG A 96 0.88 -5.27 15.22
C ARG A 96 0.84 -3.77 14.92
N THR A 97 1.46 -2.95 15.76
CA THR A 97 1.54 -1.49 15.60
C THR A 97 2.45 -1.11 14.44
N VAL A 98 3.56 -1.85 14.25
CA VAL A 98 4.47 -1.65 13.11
C VAL A 98 3.75 -1.92 11.79
N GLY A 99 2.93 -2.97 11.71
CA GLY A 99 2.13 -3.27 10.52
C GLY A 99 1.21 -2.12 10.11
N PHE A 100 0.47 -1.55 11.07
CA PHE A 100 -0.39 -0.39 10.80
C PHE A 100 0.41 0.86 10.41
N ALA A 101 1.53 1.12 11.08
CA ALA A 101 2.40 2.24 10.76
C ALA A 101 2.97 2.12 9.33
N LEU A 102 3.34 0.91 8.90
CA LEU A 102 3.79 0.65 7.52
C LEU A 102 2.65 0.84 6.52
N ALA A 103 1.43 0.38 6.81
CA ALA A 103 0.27 0.58 5.94
C ALA A 103 -0.01 2.08 5.71
N TRP A 104 0.03 2.88 6.77
CA TRP A 104 -0.07 4.34 6.67
C TRP A 104 1.14 4.97 5.95
N GLY A 105 2.35 4.45 6.19
CA GLY A 105 3.56 4.89 5.49
C GLY A 105 3.50 4.67 3.99
N VAL A 106 2.96 3.54 3.54
CA VAL A 106 2.71 3.25 2.12
C VAL A 106 1.73 4.26 1.52
N LEU A 107 0.62 4.54 2.23
CA LEU A 107 -0.37 5.53 1.78
C LEU A 107 0.23 6.93 1.67
N ALA A 108 1.01 7.36 2.67
CA ALA A 108 1.74 8.63 2.65
C ALA A 108 2.78 8.68 1.53
N ALA A 109 3.50 7.59 1.27
CA ALA A 109 4.45 7.50 0.17
C ALA A 109 3.78 7.65 -1.20
N GLY A 110 2.58 7.07 -1.37
CA GLY A 110 1.80 7.25 -2.59
C GLY A 110 1.33 8.68 -2.83
N LEU A 111 1.12 9.47 -1.78
CA LEU A 111 0.80 10.90 -1.92
C LEU A 111 2.01 11.78 -2.25
N VAL A 112 3.21 11.34 -1.86
CA VAL A 112 4.47 12.07 -2.06
C VAL A 112 5.10 11.80 -3.43
N GLN A 113 4.87 10.61 -4.00
CA GLN A 113 5.35 10.19 -5.33
C GLN A 113 4.57 10.82 -6.47
#